data_AF-A0A6L9ZF12-F1
#
_entry.id   AF-A0A6L9ZF12-F1
#
_cell.length_a   1.000
_cell.length_b   1.000
_cell.length_c   1.000
_cell.angle_alpha   90.00
_cell.angle_beta   90.00
_cell.angle_gamma   90.00
#
_symmetry.space_group_name_H-M   'P 1'
#
loop_
_entity.id
_entity.type
_entity.pdbx_description
1 polymer ?
#
loop_
_entity_poly.entity_id
_entity_poly.type
_entity_poly.pdbx_seq_one_letter_code
_entity_poly.pdbx_strand_id
1 'polypeptide(L)'
;AIAVVVRFPDDMDSEALQDYRHGRGVDPLAGAEAIISHLIVRTFQIPCAHAPALMPLPIDPNLSPRSAAEELGYTFLPCVLVGLSRAPQFVVNQKNSPSSLANPDSQTISSKPGDIWADDVDAIVIPATACGGSAMLSFSQLQTQIIAVEENQTTMEVPPEPLGIKAIRVNSYLEALGLLVSHRAGISPKALSPSLSSLGRLNFCDKTNSR
;
A
#
# COMPACT_ATOMS: atom_id res chain seq x y z
N ALA A 1 2.18 16.94 10.96
CA ALA A 1 2.96 15.91 10.24
C ALA A 1 4.41 15.95 10.74
N ILE A 2 5.14 14.83 10.68
CA ILE A 2 6.51 14.67 11.17
C ILE A 2 7.39 14.21 10.01
N ALA A 3 8.53 14.89 9.81
CA ALA A 3 9.58 14.42 8.91
C ALA A 3 10.69 13.82 9.77
N VAL A 4 11.12 12.60 9.43
CA VAL A 4 12.24 11.93 10.11
C VAL A 4 13.39 11.83 9.12
N VAL A 5 14.55 12.34 9.53
CA VAL A 5 15.80 12.13 8.79
C VAL A 5 16.56 11.02 9.50
N VAL A 6 16.81 9.93 8.79
CA VAL A 6 17.50 8.76 9.37
C VAL A 6 18.92 8.71 8.86
N ARG A 7 19.89 8.76 9.78
CA ARG A 7 21.31 8.66 9.47
C ARG A 7 21.83 7.29 9.89
N PHE A 8 22.10 6.46 8.89
CA PHE A 8 22.84 5.20 9.08
C PHE A 8 24.31 5.40 8.70
N PRO A 9 25.25 4.56 9.17
CA PRO A 9 26.62 4.56 8.67
C PRO A 9 26.65 4.38 7.15
N ASP A 10 27.56 5.08 6.47
CA ASP A 10 27.77 4.87 5.03
C ASP A 10 28.51 3.54 4.81
N ASP A 11 27.90 2.62 4.08
CA ASP A 11 28.49 1.33 3.68
C ASP A 11 28.40 1.15 2.15
N MET A 12 29.12 2.04 1.46
CA MET A 12 29.03 2.24 0.00
C MET A 12 29.51 1.02 -0.81
N ASP A 13 30.35 0.17 -0.20
CA ASP A 13 30.95 -1.01 -0.85
C ASP A 13 30.21 -2.31 -0.51
N SER A 14 29.10 -2.24 0.24
CA SER A 14 28.33 -3.43 0.61
C SER A 14 27.69 -4.11 -0.61
N GLU A 15 27.72 -5.45 -0.61
CA GLU A 15 27.06 -6.27 -1.63
C GLU A 15 25.55 -5.98 -1.67
N ALA A 16 24.93 -5.76 -0.51
CA ALA A 16 23.51 -5.42 -0.41
C ALA A 16 23.15 -4.11 -1.14
N LEU A 17 23.98 -3.07 -1.00
CA LEU A 17 23.78 -1.81 -1.73
C LEU A 17 23.97 -2.01 -3.23
N GLN A 18 25.00 -2.76 -3.64
CA GLN A 18 25.23 -3.03 -5.07
C GLN A 18 24.08 -3.82 -5.68
N ASP A 19 23.58 -4.85 -5.00
CA ASP A 19 22.43 -5.62 -5.47
C ASP A 19 21.16 -4.79 -5.56
N TYR A 20 20.91 -3.92 -4.58
CA TYR A 20 19.79 -2.98 -4.62
C TYR A 20 19.90 -2.00 -5.80
N ARG A 21 21.06 -1.38 -6.01
CA ARG A 21 21.34 -0.46 -7.13
C ARG A 21 21.13 -1.12 -8.50
N HIS A 22 21.43 -2.41 -8.60
CA HIS A 22 21.24 -3.21 -9.81
C HIS A 22 19.87 -3.92 -9.86
N GLY A 23 18.94 -3.60 -8.94
CA GLY A 23 17.57 -4.13 -8.92
C GLY A 23 17.46 -5.63 -8.65
N ARG A 24 18.49 -6.22 -8.03
CA ARG A 24 18.57 -7.63 -7.62
C ARG A 24 18.37 -7.82 -6.12
N GLY A 25 18.48 -6.75 -5.34
CA GLY A 25 18.38 -6.75 -3.89
C GLY A 25 17.25 -5.88 -3.35
N VAL A 26 17.07 -5.95 -2.04
CA VAL A 26 16.17 -5.06 -1.28
C VAL A 26 16.93 -3.83 -0.80
N ASP A 27 16.22 -2.73 -0.55
CA ASP A 27 16.82 -1.55 0.08
C ASP A 27 17.32 -1.92 1.50
N PRO A 28 18.62 -1.80 1.77
CA PRO A 28 19.21 -2.17 3.06
C PRO A 28 18.76 -1.25 4.22
N LEU A 29 18.23 -0.05 3.93
CA LEU A 29 17.83 0.94 4.93
C LEU A 29 16.31 0.99 5.11
N ALA A 30 15.54 0.77 4.05
CA ALA A 30 14.09 0.94 4.04
C ALA A 30 13.37 0.19 5.18
N GLY A 31 13.85 -1.01 5.55
CA GLY A 31 13.26 -1.78 6.64
C GLY A 31 13.30 -1.05 7.98
N ALA A 32 14.44 -0.47 8.34
CA ALA A 32 14.60 0.26 9.59
C ALA A 32 13.82 1.59 9.57
N GLU A 33 13.85 2.31 8.45
CA GLU A 33 13.11 3.56 8.27
C GLU A 33 11.58 3.35 8.34
N ALA A 34 11.09 2.27 7.72
CA ALA A 34 9.69 1.86 7.77
C ALA A 34 9.26 1.56 9.21
N ILE A 35 10.07 0.84 10.00
CA ILE A 35 9.78 0.57 11.42
C ILE A 35 9.71 1.87 12.22
N ILE A 36 10.70 2.76 12.07
CA ILE A 36 10.76 4.03 12.82
C ILE A 36 9.54 4.90 12.52
N SER A 37 9.27 5.14 11.23
CA SER A 37 8.14 5.96 10.81
C SER A 37 6.80 5.33 11.19
N HIS A 38 6.66 4.00 11.07
CA HIS A 38 5.47 3.28 11.52
C HIS A 38 5.23 3.46 13.03
N LEU A 39 6.25 3.31 13.87
CA LEU A 39 6.13 3.48 15.32
C LEU A 39 5.74 4.91 15.69
N ILE A 40 6.26 5.92 14.98
CA ILE A 40 5.89 7.33 15.18
C ILE A 40 4.41 7.55 14.82
N VAL A 41 3.97 7.10 13.64
CA VAL A 41 2.56 7.22 13.22
C VAL A 41 1.65 6.49 14.21
N ARG A 42 2.01 5.27 14.60
CA ARG A 42 1.23 4.45 15.53
C ARG A 42 1.12 5.09 16.90
N THR A 43 2.19 5.70 17.41
CA THR A 43 2.23 6.26 18.77
C THR A 43 1.55 7.62 18.83
N PHE A 44 1.86 8.50 17.88
CA PHE A 44 1.42 9.90 17.93
C PHE A 44 0.17 10.18 17.11
N GLN A 45 -0.23 9.26 16.22
CA GLN A 45 -1.35 9.44 15.29
C GLN A 45 -1.18 10.72 14.45
N ILE A 46 0.06 11.00 14.05
CA ILE A 46 0.45 12.13 13.21
C ILE A 46 1.10 11.57 11.95
N PRO A 47 0.75 12.05 10.74
CA PRO A 47 1.38 11.59 9.50
C PRO A 47 2.89 11.76 9.57
N CYS A 48 3.63 10.71 9.20
CA CYS A 48 5.08 10.69 9.22
C CYS A 48 5.61 10.18 7.89
N ALA A 49 6.71 10.77 7.42
CA ALA A 49 7.51 10.22 6.33
C ALA A 49 8.99 10.30 6.71
N HIS A 50 9.80 9.44 6.11
CA HIS A 50 11.22 9.30 6.37
C HIS A 50 12.03 9.67 5.13
N ALA A 51 13.25 10.15 5.38
CA ALA A 51 14.25 10.45 4.37
C ALA A 51 15.62 9.96 4.86
N PRO A 52 16.39 9.21 4.05
CA PRO A 52 17.74 8.81 4.39
C PRO A 52 18.69 10.02 4.32
N ALA A 53 19.59 10.12 5.29
CA ALA A 53 20.74 11.02 5.25
C ALA A 53 21.99 10.21 4.90
N LEU A 54 22.27 10.11 3.60
CA LEU A 54 23.45 9.43 3.05
C LEU A 54 24.32 10.40 2.26
N MET A 55 25.61 10.06 2.18
CA MET A 55 26.51 10.70 1.24
C MET A 55 26.16 10.28 -0.19
N PRO A 56 26.32 11.19 -1.19
CA PRO A 56 26.04 10.85 -2.57
C PRO A 56 26.97 9.73 -3.06
N LEU A 57 26.40 8.77 -3.79
CA LEU A 57 27.13 7.69 -4.43
C LEU A 57 27.74 8.16 -5.76
N PRO A 58 28.83 7.54 -6.23
CA PRO A 58 29.33 7.77 -7.58
C PRO A 58 28.31 7.30 -8.61
N ILE A 59 28.20 8.03 -9.72
CA ILE A 59 27.31 7.68 -10.84
C ILE A 59 27.66 6.29 -11.37
N ASP A 60 26.64 5.44 -11.48
CA ASP A 60 26.74 4.12 -12.10
C ASP A 60 25.97 4.09 -13.43
N PRO A 61 26.64 3.91 -14.59
CA PRO A 61 25.97 3.86 -15.89
C PRO A 61 25.15 2.58 -16.10
N ASN A 62 25.34 1.53 -15.29
CA ASN A 62 24.65 0.24 -15.42
C ASN A 62 23.53 0.05 -14.39
N LEU A 63 23.14 1.13 -13.71
CA LEU A 63 22.10 1.13 -12.69
C LEU A 63 20.76 0.60 -13.22
N SER A 64 20.03 -0.10 -12.35
CA SER A 64 18.67 -0.51 -12.67
C SER A 64 17.74 0.70 -12.83
N PRO A 65 16.83 0.68 -13.82
CA PRO A 65 15.76 1.67 -13.92
C PRO A 65 14.92 1.80 -12.64
N ARG A 66 14.85 0.74 -11.82
CA ARG A 66 14.13 0.73 -10.54
C ARG A 66 14.76 1.65 -9.49
N SER A 67 16.08 1.82 -9.54
CA SER A 67 16.85 2.59 -8.55
C SER A 67 17.33 3.93 -9.11
N ALA A 68 17.12 4.20 -10.40
CA ALA A 68 17.57 5.41 -11.08
C ALA A 68 17.02 6.71 -10.53
N ALA A 69 15.76 6.72 -10.07
CA ALA A 69 15.19 7.90 -9.45
C ALA A 69 15.91 8.26 -8.13
N GLU A 70 16.51 7.28 -7.45
CA GLU A 70 17.14 7.48 -6.16
C GLU A 70 18.52 8.12 -6.27
N GLU A 71 19.29 7.78 -7.30
CA GLU A 71 20.60 8.39 -7.57
C GLU A 71 20.52 9.87 -7.94
N LEU A 72 19.36 10.33 -8.44
CA LEU A 72 19.14 11.73 -8.80
C LEU A 72 18.76 12.59 -7.58
N GLY A 73 18.26 11.98 -6.51
CA GLY A 73 17.71 12.65 -5.34
C GLY A 73 18.72 12.80 -4.22
N TYR A 74 19.07 14.04 -3.86
CA TYR A 74 19.82 14.28 -2.63
C TYR A 74 18.91 14.12 -1.40
N THR A 75 19.14 13.08 -0.59
CA THR A 75 18.47 12.78 0.71
C THR A 75 16.94 12.63 0.70
N PHE A 76 16.25 12.88 -0.42
CA PHE A 76 14.78 12.87 -0.56
C PHE A 76 14.01 13.81 0.39
N LEU A 77 14.69 14.54 1.29
CA LEU A 77 14.04 15.41 2.26
C LEU A 77 13.12 16.46 1.63
N PRO A 78 13.46 17.13 0.51
CA PRO A 78 12.54 18.08 -0.12
C PRO A 78 11.21 17.45 -0.55
N CYS A 79 11.23 16.25 -1.13
CA CYS A 79 9.98 15.59 -1.56
C CYS A 79 9.16 15.12 -0.36
N VAL A 80 9.82 14.66 0.72
CA VAL A 80 9.19 14.36 2.01
C VAL A 80 8.47 15.58 2.58
N LEU A 81 9.14 16.74 2.64
CA LEU A 81 8.54 17.97 3.17
C LEU A 81 7.35 18.44 2.31
N VAL A 82 7.48 18.40 0.98
CA VAL A 82 6.38 18.74 0.06
C VAL A 82 5.21 17.78 0.24
N GLY A 83 5.44 16.47 0.34
CA GLY A 83 4.40 15.48 0.57
C GLY A 83 3.68 15.68 1.91
N LEU A 84 4.45 15.86 3.00
CA LEU A 84 3.90 16.08 4.33
C LEU A 84 3.12 17.39 4.46
N SER A 85 3.46 18.43 3.70
CA SER A 85 2.71 19.69 3.68
C SER A 85 1.26 19.54 3.22
N ARG A 86 0.95 18.43 2.52
CA ARG A 86 -0.37 18.10 1.98
C ARG A 86 -0.91 16.77 2.50
N ALA A 87 -0.24 16.15 3.47
CA ALA A 87 -0.63 14.83 3.96
C ALA A 87 -2.00 14.89 4.68
N PRO A 88 -2.92 13.94 4.40
CA PRO A 88 -4.18 13.86 5.12
C PRO A 88 -3.93 13.64 6.61
N GLN A 89 -4.78 14.23 7.45
CA GLN A 89 -4.69 14.05 8.91
C GLN A 89 -5.60 12.91 9.36
N PHE A 90 -5.19 12.19 10.40
CA PHE A 90 -6.00 11.13 10.98
C PHE A 90 -7.20 11.73 11.72
N VAL A 91 -8.39 11.16 11.47
CA VAL A 91 -9.60 11.47 12.22
C VAL A 91 -9.68 10.51 13.40
N VAL A 92 -9.32 10.97 14.60
CA VAL A 92 -9.32 10.14 15.81
C VAL A 92 -10.66 10.29 16.53
N ASN A 93 -11.48 9.24 16.51
CA ASN A 93 -12.69 9.17 17.33
C ASN A 93 -12.32 8.89 18.80
N GLN A 94 -12.24 9.94 19.62
CA GLN A 94 -11.84 9.85 21.03
C GLN A 94 -12.65 8.87 21.89
N LYS A 95 -13.84 8.45 21.45
CA LYS A 95 -14.68 7.48 22.17
C LYS A 95 -14.07 6.06 22.27
N ASN A 96 -13.16 5.70 21.37
CA ASN A 96 -12.56 4.35 21.30
C ASN A 96 -11.05 4.33 21.56
N SER A 97 -10.43 5.47 21.87
CA SER A 97 -9.02 5.51 22.26
C SER A 97 -8.87 5.12 23.73
N PRO A 98 -7.91 4.24 24.10
CA PRO A 98 -7.56 4.05 25.49
C PRO A 98 -7.18 5.41 26.09
N SER A 99 -7.81 5.76 27.21
CA SER A 99 -7.74 7.08 27.86
C SER A 99 -6.32 7.54 28.25
N SER A 100 -5.32 6.65 28.18
CA SER A 100 -3.91 6.93 28.48
C SER A 100 -3.09 7.49 27.32
N LEU A 101 -3.62 7.54 26.09
CA LEU A 101 -2.94 8.08 24.90
C LEU A 101 -3.66 9.30 24.29
N ALA A 102 -4.68 9.81 24.96
CA ALA A 102 -5.41 10.99 24.50
C ALA A 102 -4.51 12.23 24.63
N ASN A 103 -4.07 12.75 23.49
CA ASN A 103 -3.41 14.05 23.44
C ASN A 103 -4.42 15.13 23.85
N PRO A 104 -4.14 15.98 24.85
CA PRO A 104 -5.07 17.02 25.30
C PRO A 104 -5.37 18.07 24.22
N ASP A 105 -4.49 18.19 23.21
CA ASP A 105 -4.67 19.05 22.04
C ASP A 105 -5.31 18.35 20.83
N SER A 106 -5.63 17.05 20.93
CA SER A 106 -6.38 16.36 19.88
C SER A 106 -7.81 16.87 19.89
N GLN A 107 -8.07 17.89 19.07
CA GLN A 107 -9.42 18.29 18.72
C GLN A 107 -10.19 17.05 18.27
N THR A 108 -11.39 16.86 18.82
CA THR A 108 -12.36 15.91 18.28
C THR A 108 -12.69 16.34 16.86
N ILE A 109 -11.95 15.81 15.88
CA ILE A 109 -12.24 16.05 14.48
C ILE A 109 -13.46 15.18 14.18
N SER A 110 -14.63 15.80 14.09
CA SER A 110 -15.81 15.15 13.51
C SER A 110 -15.53 14.87 12.05
N SER A 111 -15.96 13.71 11.55
CA SER A 111 -15.85 13.35 10.14
C SER A 111 -16.42 14.47 9.27
N LYS A 112 -15.65 14.89 8.27
CA LYS A 112 -16.01 15.93 7.31
C LYS A 112 -16.32 15.32 5.95
N PRO A 113 -17.12 16.00 5.11
CA PRO A 113 -17.23 15.64 3.69
C PRO A 113 -15.84 15.63 3.04
N GLY A 114 -15.47 14.50 2.43
CA GLY A 114 -14.17 14.30 1.81
C GLY A 114 -13.15 13.53 2.66
N ASP A 115 -13.46 13.17 3.90
CA ASP A 115 -12.68 12.19 4.64
C ASP A 115 -12.79 10.82 3.96
N ILE A 116 -11.71 10.04 4.02
CA ILE A 116 -11.62 8.72 3.39
C ILE A 116 -11.61 7.66 4.50
N TRP A 117 -12.57 6.74 4.42
CA TRP A 117 -12.71 5.57 5.29
C TRP A 117 -12.28 4.30 4.57
N ALA A 118 -12.05 3.23 5.32
CA ALA A 118 -11.71 1.94 4.72
C ALA A 118 -12.80 1.45 3.74
N ASP A 119 -14.07 1.73 4.05
CA ASP A 119 -15.20 1.36 3.19
C ASP A 119 -15.30 2.22 1.91
N ASP A 120 -14.53 3.30 1.80
CA ASP A 120 -14.42 4.11 0.58
C ASP A 120 -13.35 3.55 -0.38
N VAL A 121 -12.66 2.47 -0.01
CA VAL A 121 -11.64 1.82 -0.84
C VAL A 121 -12.26 0.64 -1.60
N ASP A 122 -12.58 0.88 -2.87
CA ASP A 122 -13.18 -0.14 -3.76
C ASP A 122 -12.21 -1.26 -4.13
N ALA A 123 -10.93 -0.95 -4.34
CA ALA A 123 -9.96 -1.92 -4.86
C ALA A 123 -8.53 -1.65 -4.41
N ILE A 124 -7.73 -2.70 -4.39
CA ILE A 124 -6.31 -2.68 -4.06
C ILE A 124 -5.54 -3.50 -5.10
N VAL A 125 -4.45 -2.92 -5.61
CA VAL A 125 -3.50 -3.60 -6.49
C VAL A 125 -2.22 -3.86 -5.70
N ILE A 126 -1.78 -5.12 -5.65
CA ILE A 126 -0.60 -5.53 -4.88
C ILE A 126 0.20 -6.62 -5.62
N PRO A 127 1.53 -6.69 -5.47
CA PRO A 127 2.29 -7.87 -5.89
C PRO A 127 1.72 -9.16 -5.30
N ALA A 128 1.61 -10.21 -6.13
CA ALA A 128 1.02 -11.47 -5.72
C ALA A 128 1.78 -12.17 -4.57
N THR A 129 3.03 -11.78 -4.33
CA THR A 129 3.88 -12.31 -3.24
C THR A 129 3.97 -11.41 -2.01
N ALA A 130 3.16 -10.35 -1.90
CA ALA A 130 3.23 -9.36 -0.81
C ALA A 130 1.94 -9.22 0.01
N CYS A 131 1.10 -10.25 0.06
CA CYS A 131 -0.24 -10.17 0.65
C CYS A 131 -0.27 -10.18 2.20
N GLY A 132 0.88 -10.24 2.87
CA GLY A 132 0.99 -10.38 4.33
C GLY A 132 0.87 -9.08 5.13
N GLY A 133 0.77 -7.92 4.49
CA GLY A 133 0.70 -6.62 5.18
C GLY A 133 -0.60 -6.42 5.98
N SER A 134 -0.54 -5.69 7.09
CA SER A 134 -1.71 -5.42 7.95
C SER A 134 -2.86 -4.74 7.22
N ALA A 135 -2.55 -3.85 6.28
CA ALA A 135 -3.54 -3.24 5.40
C ALA A 135 -4.28 -4.30 4.56
N MET A 136 -3.55 -5.23 3.94
CA MET A 136 -4.15 -6.32 3.15
C MET A 136 -5.07 -7.19 3.99
N LEU A 137 -4.58 -7.60 5.16
CA LEU A 137 -5.37 -8.41 6.08
C LEU A 137 -6.66 -7.68 6.48
N SER A 138 -6.58 -6.38 6.75
CA SER A 138 -7.76 -5.57 7.11
C SER A 138 -8.75 -5.44 5.95
N PHE A 139 -8.27 -5.07 4.76
CA PHE A 139 -9.12 -4.89 3.58
C PHE A 139 -9.70 -6.21 3.04
N SER A 140 -9.02 -7.34 3.26
CA SER A 140 -9.53 -8.67 2.88
C SER A 140 -10.82 -9.06 3.59
N GLN A 141 -11.14 -8.40 4.71
CA GLN A 141 -12.38 -8.60 5.47
C GLN A 141 -13.51 -7.65 5.04
N LEU A 142 -13.22 -6.68 4.17
CA LEU A 142 -14.17 -5.71 3.64
C LEU A 142 -14.64 -6.11 2.23
N GLN A 143 -15.50 -5.30 1.63
CA GLN A 143 -15.94 -5.49 0.25
C GLN A 143 -14.93 -4.98 -0.79
N THR A 144 -13.67 -4.80 -0.39
CA THR A 144 -12.59 -4.31 -1.25
C THR A 144 -12.10 -5.40 -2.21
N GLN A 145 -12.05 -5.10 -3.50
CA GLN A 145 -11.53 -6.00 -4.52
C GLN A 145 -9.99 -6.04 -4.50
N ILE A 146 -9.42 -7.20 -4.19
CA ILE A 146 -7.97 -7.38 -4.17
C ILE A 146 -7.51 -7.93 -5.53
N ILE A 147 -6.57 -7.23 -6.17
CA ILE A 147 -5.96 -7.59 -7.45
C ILE A 147 -4.48 -7.89 -7.20
N ALA A 148 -4.09 -9.14 -7.41
CA ALA A 148 -2.73 -9.65 -7.17
C ALA A 148 -1.98 -9.74 -8.50
N VAL A 149 -0.85 -9.03 -8.63
CA VAL A 149 -0.06 -8.94 -9.86
C VAL A 149 1.12 -9.92 -9.82
N GLU A 150 1.21 -10.85 -10.78
CA GLU A 150 2.23 -11.90 -10.82
C GLU A 150 3.61 -11.42 -11.28
N GLU A 151 3.70 -10.50 -12.25
CA GLU A 151 4.99 -10.13 -12.85
C GLU A 151 5.91 -9.37 -11.87
N ASN A 152 5.34 -8.80 -10.80
CA ASN A 152 6.12 -8.12 -9.77
C ASN A 152 6.36 -9.07 -8.59
N GLN A 153 7.55 -9.66 -8.56
CA GLN A 153 7.97 -10.57 -7.50
C GLN A 153 8.66 -9.81 -6.36
N THR A 154 8.45 -10.28 -5.13
CA THR A 154 8.99 -9.68 -3.91
C THR A 154 9.66 -10.75 -3.05
N THR A 155 10.56 -10.34 -2.16
CA THR A 155 11.23 -11.24 -1.21
C THR A 155 10.33 -11.72 -0.07
N MET A 156 9.12 -11.17 0.06
CA MET A 156 8.19 -11.53 1.13
C MET A 156 7.61 -12.94 0.95
N GLU A 157 7.40 -13.38 -0.30
CA GLU A 157 6.89 -14.71 -0.64
C GLU A 157 5.59 -15.10 0.11
N VAL A 158 4.71 -14.12 0.34
CA VAL A 158 3.41 -14.33 0.99
C VAL A 158 2.28 -14.19 -0.04
N PRO A 159 1.81 -15.30 -0.63
CA PRO A 159 0.68 -15.28 -1.55
C PRO A 159 -0.66 -15.16 -0.81
N PRO A 160 -1.76 -14.78 -1.50
CA PRO A 160 -3.07 -14.58 -0.86
C PRO A 160 -3.72 -15.88 -0.38
N GLU A 161 -3.47 -17.02 -1.04
CA GLU A 161 -4.19 -18.27 -0.80
C GLU A 161 -3.96 -18.86 0.61
N PRO A 162 -2.73 -18.95 1.15
CA PRO A 162 -2.49 -19.42 2.52
C PRO A 162 -3.14 -18.54 3.60
N LEU A 163 -3.42 -17.27 3.27
CA LEU A 163 -4.08 -16.31 4.16
C LEU A 163 -5.60 -16.34 4.05
N GLY A 164 -6.16 -17.14 3.13
CA GLY A 164 -7.61 -17.17 2.85
C GLY A 164 -8.12 -15.90 2.17
N ILE A 165 -7.24 -15.11 1.58
CA ILE A 165 -7.59 -13.84 0.92
C ILE A 165 -8.15 -14.13 -0.47
N LYS A 166 -9.34 -13.63 -0.76
CA LYS A 166 -9.94 -13.70 -2.10
C LYS A 166 -9.35 -12.60 -2.97
N ALA A 167 -8.40 -12.97 -3.83
CA ALA A 167 -7.77 -12.07 -4.79
C ALA A 167 -8.03 -12.50 -6.23
N ILE A 168 -8.14 -11.54 -7.15
CA ILE A 168 -8.07 -11.78 -8.59
C ILE A 168 -6.60 -11.67 -9.00
N ARG A 169 -6.03 -12.79 -9.46
CA ARG A 169 -4.67 -12.82 -10.00
C ARG A 169 -4.67 -12.31 -11.44
N VAL A 170 -3.70 -11.46 -11.76
CA VAL A 170 -3.41 -10.94 -13.10
C VAL A 170 -1.92 -10.99 -13.36
N ASN A 171 -1.51 -11.17 -14.61
CA ASN A 171 -0.09 -11.27 -14.93
C ASN A 171 0.59 -9.91 -14.76
N SER A 172 -0.05 -8.83 -15.21
CA SER A 172 0.58 -7.52 -15.32
C SER A 172 -0.20 -6.37 -14.71
N TYR A 173 0.48 -5.26 -14.44
CA TYR A 173 -0.17 -4.02 -14.03
C TYR A 173 -1.11 -3.45 -15.10
N LEU A 174 -0.85 -3.73 -16.39
CA LEU A 174 -1.76 -3.36 -17.47
C LEU A 174 -3.07 -4.14 -17.39
N GLU A 175 -3.02 -5.44 -17.08
CA GLU A 175 -4.20 -6.25 -16.82
C GLU A 175 -4.95 -5.77 -15.56
N ALA A 176 -4.22 -5.42 -14.49
CA ALA A 176 -4.80 -4.84 -13.29
C ALA A 176 -5.58 -3.55 -13.59
N LEU A 177 -5.04 -2.67 -14.44
CA LEU A 177 -5.74 -1.48 -14.92
C LEU A 177 -7.03 -1.84 -15.67
N GLY A 178 -7.00 -2.86 -16.53
CA GLY A 178 -8.19 -3.35 -17.22
C GLY A 178 -9.30 -3.81 -16.26
N LEU A 179 -8.93 -4.50 -15.18
CA LEU A 179 -9.87 -4.86 -14.12
C LEU A 179 -10.44 -3.64 -13.39
N LEU A 180 -9.60 -2.67 -13.03
CA LEU A 180 -10.05 -1.43 -12.37
C LEU A 180 -11.04 -0.65 -13.24
N VAL A 181 -10.75 -0.53 -14.55
CA VAL A 181 -11.64 0.15 -15.50
C VAL A 181 -12.96 -0.61 -15.66
N SER A 182 -12.91 -1.93 -15.77
CA SER A 182 -14.11 -2.77 -15.87
C SER A 182 -14.97 -2.67 -14.61
N HIS A 183 -14.34 -2.73 -13.44
CA HIS A 183 -15.01 -2.60 -12.15
C HIS A 183 -15.70 -1.23 -12.02
N ARG A 184 -14.98 -0.15 -12.32
CA ARG A 184 -15.52 1.22 -12.31
C ARG A 184 -16.70 1.39 -13.28
N ALA A 185 -16.68 0.70 -14.41
CA ALA A 185 -17.75 0.74 -15.41
C ALA A 185 -18.94 -0.20 -15.08
N GLY A 186 -18.87 -0.99 -14.00
CA GLY A 186 -19.89 -2.00 -13.68
C GLY A 186 -19.89 -3.19 -14.66
N ILE A 187 -18.80 -3.39 -15.40
CA ILE A 187 -18.63 -4.47 -16.37
C ILE A 187 -17.95 -5.65 -15.67
N SER A 188 -18.62 -6.81 -15.69
CA SER A 188 -18.01 -8.05 -15.23
C SER A 188 -16.79 -8.41 -16.10
N PRO A 189 -15.59 -8.61 -15.54
CA PRO A 189 -14.41 -9.01 -16.33
C PRO A 189 -14.64 -10.32 -17.12
N LYS A 190 -15.47 -11.22 -16.60
CA LYS A 190 -15.85 -12.46 -17.31
C LYS A 190 -16.59 -12.18 -18.62
N ALA A 191 -17.27 -11.04 -18.74
CA ALA A 191 -17.95 -10.64 -19.97
C ALA A 191 -16.98 -10.29 -21.10
N LEU A 192 -15.72 -9.98 -20.76
CA LEU A 192 -14.65 -9.66 -21.72
C LEU A 192 -13.86 -10.91 -22.14
N SER A 193 -14.27 -12.08 -21.66
CA SER A 193 -13.74 -13.37 -22.11
C SER A 193 -14.57 -13.91 -23.29
N PRO A 194 -13.95 -14.54 -24.30
CA PRO A 194 -14.68 -15.24 -25.34
C PRO A 194 -15.51 -16.42 -24.79
N SER A 195 -15.20 -16.92 -23.59
CA SER A 195 -15.93 -17.97 -22.90
C SER A 195 -16.86 -17.38 -21.83
N LEU A 196 -18.16 -17.38 -22.12
CA LEU A 196 -19.20 -17.01 -21.16
C LEU A 196 -19.81 -18.26 -20.53
N SER A 197 -20.02 -18.22 -19.22
CA SER A 197 -20.79 -19.26 -18.53
C SER A 197 -22.22 -19.28 -19.06
N SER A 198 -22.83 -20.47 -19.14
CA SER A 198 -24.25 -20.59 -19.48
C SER A 198 -25.12 -19.84 -18.47
N LEU A 199 -26.24 -19.30 -18.94
CA LEU A 199 -27.21 -18.61 -18.08
C LEU A 199 -27.71 -19.58 -17.00
N GLY A 200 -27.39 -19.28 -15.73
CA GLY A 200 -27.93 -19.98 -14.58
C GLY A 200 -29.40 -19.61 -14.39
N ARG A 201 -30.24 -20.61 -14.08
CA ARG A 201 -31.64 -20.35 -13.70
C ARG A 201 -31.66 -19.58 -12.38
N LEU A 202 -32.22 -18.36 -12.40
CA LEU A 202 -32.47 -17.61 -11.17
C LEU A 202 -33.60 -18.33 -10.41
N ASN A 203 -33.26 -18.94 -9.27
CA ASN A 203 -34.25 -19.47 -8.36
C ASN A 203 -34.84 -18.30 -7.57
N PHE A 204 -35.95 -17.75 -8.05
CA PHE A 204 -36.77 -16.85 -7.25
C PHE A 204 -37.41 -17.67 -6.13
N CYS A 205 -36.89 -17.51 -4.91
CA CYS A 205 -37.59 -17.97 -3.74
C CYS A 205 -38.68 -16.95 -3.43
N ASP A 206 -39.90 -17.20 -3.94
CA ASP A 206 -41.08 -16.46 -3.51
C ASP A 206 -41.22 -16.63 -2.00
N LYS A 207 -40.82 -15.62 -1.23
CA LYS A 207 -41.27 -15.46 0.16
C LYS A 207 -42.73 -14.98 0.14
N THR A 208 -43.63 -15.79 -0.40
CA THR A 208 -45.05 -15.68 -0.13
C THR A 208 -45.38 -16.54 1.08
N ASN A 209 -44.97 -16.09 2.27
CA ASN A 209 -45.64 -16.51 3.49
C ASN A 209 -46.69 -15.47 3.84
N SER A 210 -47.89 -15.73 3.31
CA SER A 210 -49.16 -15.24 3.84
C SER A 210 -49.33 -15.75 5.27
N ARG A 211 -49.33 -14.85 6.26
CA ARG A 211 -50.45 -14.59 7.18
C ARG A 211 -50.12 -13.43 8.10
#